data_AF-A0A953M5T5-F1
#
_entry.id   AF-A0A953M5T5-F1
#
_cell.length_a   1.000
_cell.length_b   1.000
_cell.length_c   1.000
_cell.angle_alpha   90.00
_cell.angle_beta   90.00
_cell.angle_gamma   90.00
#
_symmetry.space_group_name_H-M   'P 1'
#
loop_
_entity.id
_entity.type
_entity.pdbx_description
1 polymer ?
#
loop_
_entity_poly.entity_id
_entity_poly.type
_entity_poly.pdbx_seq_one_letter_code
_entity_poly.pdbx_strand_id
1 'polypeptide(L)'
;MGARDILKSKPWIGWAFSLLFLGLALLMYVRGSGGNAPDSLERRSQMVTIRCTETGNEWQMNRGQFERLLMTQSGMLDPALGIPSEFAEGRLTGVLVDKDDWEETVGRINAMKKAYGGG
;
A
#
# COMPACT_ATOMS: atom_id res chain seq x y z
N MET A 1 29.91 4.21 42.23
CA MET A 1 30.79 3.80 41.11
C MET A 1 30.31 4.54 39.89
N GLY A 2 31.11 5.45 39.33
CA GLY A 2 30.63 6.39 38.31
C GLY A 2 30.46 5.72 36.95
N ALA A 3 29.56 6.25 36.11
CA ALA A 3 29.40 5.79 34.72
C ALA A 3 30.73 5.75 33.94
N ARG A 4 31.68 6.61 34.31
CA ARG A 4 33.03 6.69 33.75
C ARG A 4 33.92 5.48 34.11
N ASP A 5 33.77 4.90 35.30
CA ASP A 5 34.55 3.73 35.73
C ASP A 5 34.09 2.43 35.03
N ILE A 6 32.80 2.34 34.73
CA ILE A 6 32.22 1.22 33.98
C ILE A 6 32.67 1.29 32.50
N LEU A 7 32.71 2.48 31.91
CA LEU A 7 33.24 2.67 30.56
C LEU A 7 34.74 2.34 30.46
N LYS A 8 35.53 2.64 31.48
CA LYS A 8 36.98 2.42 31.47
C LYS A 8 37.37 0.96 31.72
N SER A 9 36.55 0.22 32.48
CA SER A 9 36.82 -1.18 32.84
C SER A 9 36.41 -2.18 31.75
N LYS A 10 35.47 -1.84 30.86
CA LYS A 10 34.94 -2.74 29.83
C LYS A 10 34.74 -2.02 28.49
N PRO A 11 35.81 -1.83 27.70
CA PRO A 11 35.74 -1.13 26.41
C PRO A 11 34.79 -1.80 25.39
N TRP A 12 34.54 -3.10 25.52
CA TRP A 12 33.62 -3.86 24.67
C TRP A 12 32.15 -3.42 24.79
N ILE A 13 31.76 -2.76 25.88
CA ILE A 13 30.39 -2.26 26.07
C ILE A 13 30.07 -1.14 25.08
N GLY A 14 31.05 -0.27 24.78
CA GLY A 14 30.89 0.77 23.77
C GLY A 14 30.59 0.17 22.39
N TRP A 15 31.33 -0.87 22.00
CA TRP A 15 31.11 -1.60 20.74
C TRP A 15 29.76 -2.29 20.69
N ALA A 16 29.30 -2.88 21.80
CA ALA A 16 27.98 -3.50 21.88
C ALA A 16 26.85 -2.50 21.64
N PHE A 17 26.92 -1.31 22.26
CA PHE A 17 25.95 -0.24 22.01
C PHE A 17 26.02 0.28 20.58
N SER A 18 27.22 0.47 20.03
CA SER A 18 27.38 0.91 18.64
C SER A 18 26.77 -0.08 17.65
N LEU A 19 27.01 -1.39 17.83
CA LEU A 19 26.40 -2.43 16.99
C LEU A 19 24.87 -2.48 17.14
N LEU A 20 24.36 -2.29 18.35
CA LEU A 20 22.92 -2.23 18.59
C LEU A 20 22.28 -1.05 17.84
N PHE A 21 22.84 0.15 17.98
CA PHE A 21 22.32 1.34 17.30
C PHE A 21 22.49 1.26 15.78
N LEU A 22 23.60 0.70 15.29
CA LEU A 22 23.82 0.47 13.87
C LEU A 22 22.77 -0.52 13.32
N GLY A 23 22.51 -1.62 14.04
CA GLY A 23 21.47 -2.59 13.67
C GLY A 23 20.07 -1.98 13.66
N LEU A 24 19.75 -1.13 14.65
CA LEU A 24 18.47 -0.42 14.71
C LEU A 24 18.33 0.57 13.55
N ALA A 25 19.38 1.32 13.25
CA ALA A 25 19.41 2.26 12.12
C ALA A 25 19.25 1.52 10.79
N LEU A 26 19.92 0.37 10.62
CA LEU A 26 19.80 -0.46 9.43
C LEU A 26 18.37 -1.03 9.28
N LEU A 27 17.78 -1.48 10.39
CA LEU A 27 16.40 -1.96 10.41
C LEU A 27 15.41 -0.85 10.05
N MET A 28 15.59 0.36 10.59
CA MET A 28 14.77 1.52 10.23
C MET A 28 14.99 1.95 8.78
N TYR A 29 16.22 1.87 8.26
CA TYR A 29 16.53 2.17 6.88
C TYR A 29 15.85 1.18 5.92
N VAL A 30 15.99 -0.12 6.16
CA VAL A 30 15.33 -1.15 5.35
C VAL A 30 13.80 -1.02 5.42
N ARG A 31 13.26 -0.73 6.62
CA ARG A 31 11.81 -0.59 6.82
C ARG A 31 11.25 0.74 6.28
N GLY A 32 12.06 1.80 6.24
CA GLY A 32 11.68 3.14 5.77
C GLY A 32 11.98 3.41 4.29
N SER A 33 12.92 2.68 3.68
CA SER A 33 13.26 2.77 2.26
C SER A 33 12.23 2.11 1.33
N GLY A 34 11.14 1.58 1.87
CA GLY A 34 9.95 1.27 1.10
C GLY A 34 9.25 2.55 0.65
N GLY A 35 9.85 3.29 -0.30
CA GLY A 35 9.33 4.55 -0.86
C GLY A 35 7.97 4.44 -1.55
N ASN A 36 7.39 3.24 -1.60
CA ASN A 36 6.02 2.99 -2.02
C ASN A 36 5.11 2.93 -0.81
N ALA A 37 5.06 3.99 0.00
CA ALA A 37 3.93 4.16 0.90
C ALA A 37 2.66 4.03 0.04
N PRO A 38 1.78 3.03 0.28
CA PRO A 38 0.64 2.77 -0.59
C PRO A 38 -0.29 3.98 -0.71
N ASP A 39 -0.15 4.91 0.24
CA ASP A 39 -0.97 6.09 0.39
C ASP A 39 -0.23 7.42 0.10
N SER A 40 0.89 7.36 -0.63
CA SER A 40 1.61 8.56 -1.03
C SER A 40 0.77 9.41 -1.99
N LEU A 41 0.89 10.74 -1.89
CA LEU A 41 0.27 11.68 -2.83
C LEU A 41 0.70 11.40 -4.28
N GLU A 42 1.95 10.97 -4.47
CA GLU A 42 2.49 10.56 -5.75
C GLU A 42 1.74 9.36 -6.35
N ARG A 43 1.48 8.31 -5.55
CA ARG A 43 0.74 7.13 -6.06
C ARG A 43 -0.70 7.49 -6.38
N ARG A 44 -1.35 8.31 -5.56
CA ARG A 44 -2.73 8.77 -5.82
C ARG A 44 -2.85 9.66 -7.07
N SER A 45 -1.79 10.38 -7.47
CA SER A 45 -1.82 11.22 -8.68
C SER A 45 -1.57 10.45 -9.99
N GLN A 46 -1.06 9.22 -9.92
CA GLN A 46 -0.77 8.39 -11.09
C GLN A 46 -2.02 8.06 -11.90
N MET A 47 -1.88 8.04 -13.23
CA MET A 47 -2.91 7.56 -14.14
C MET A 47 -2.86 6.04 -14.20
N VAL A 48 -4.01 5.39 -14.03
CA VAL A 48 -4.17 3.95 -14.14
C VAL A 48 -5.00 3.61 -15.37
N THR A 49 -4.60 2.54 -16.05
CA THR A 49 -5.36 2.02 -17.20
C THR A 49 -6.27 0.90 -16.72
N ILE A 50 -7.56 1.06 -17.01
CA ILE A 50 -8.61 0.11 -16.65
C ILE A 50 -9.15 -0.46 -17.95
N ARG A 51 -9.35 -1.77 -17.97
CA ARG A 51 -9.89 -2.51 -19.09
C ARG A 51 -11.26 -3.06 -18.73
N CYS A 52 -12.21 -2.91 -19.64
CA CYS A 52 -13.51 -3.57 -19.55
C CYS A 52 -13.37 -5.02 -20.00
N THR A 53 -13.74 -5.98 -19.16
CA THR A 53 -13.67 -7.41 -19.48
C THR A 53 -14.64 -7.85 -20.58
N GLU A 54 -15.76 -7.13 -20.75
CA GLU A 54 -16.77 -7.44 -21.78
C GLU A 54 -16.42 -6.88 -23.16
N THR A 55 -16.02 -5.61 -23.22
CA THR A 55 -15.78 -4.90 -24.49
C THR A 55 -14.31 -4.88 -24.91
N GLY A 56 -13.39 -5.16 -23.98
CA GLY A 56 -11.95 -5.04 -24.20
C GLY A 56 -11.44 -3.60 -24.27
N ASN A 57 -12.34 -2.61 -24.17
CA ASN A 57 -11.97 -1.20 -24.23
C ASN A 57 -11.22 -0.79 -22.97
N GLU A 58 -10.22 0.06 -23.17
CA GLU A 58 -9.38 0.60 -22.11
C GLU A 58 -9.65 2.09 -21.95
N TRP A 59 -9.69 2.53 -20.69
CA TRP A 59 -9.71 3.94 -20.36
C TRP A 59 -8.76 4.24 -19.20
N GLN A 60 -8.39 5.50 -19.10
CA GLN A 60 -7.49 5.96 -18.06
C GLN A 60 -8.25 6.80 -17.05
N MET A 61 -7.99 6.56 -15.78
CA MET A 61 -8.44 7.45 -14.71
C MET A 61 -7.32 7.66 -13.70
N ASN A 62 -7.46 8.69 -12.89
CA ASN A 62 -6.54 8.94 -11.80
C ASN A 62 -6.69 7.85 -10.72
N ARG A 63 -5.58 7.33 -10.18
CA ARG A 63 -5.56 6.29 -9.15
C ARG A 63 -6.36 6.68 -7.91
N GLY A 64 -6.24 7.92 -7.45
CA GLY A 64 -7.03 8.41 -6.33
C GLY A 64 -8.54 8.41 -6.59
N GLN A 65 -8.97 8.72 -7.82
CA GLN A 65 -10.38 8.61 -8.21
C GLN A 65 -10.84 7.15 -8.28
N PHE A 66 -10.01 6.27 -8.84
CA PHE A 66 -10.25 4.84 -8.90
C PHE A 66 -10.44 4.22 -7.51
N GLU A 67 -9.50 4.45 -6.60
CA GLU A 67 -9.57 3.96 -5.22
C GLU A 67 -10.77 4.51 -4.47
N ARG A 68 -11.14 5.78 -4.72
CA ARG A 68 -12.35 6.39 -4.14
C ARG A 68 -13.63 5.73 -4.64
N LEU A 69 -13.72 5.37 -5.92
CA LEU A 69 -14.85 4.62 -6.47
C LEU A 69 -14.98 3.25 -5.77
N LEU A 70 -13.87 2.53 -5.63
CA LEU A 70 -13.82 1.24 -4.93
C LEU A 70 -14.24 1.34 -3.46
N MET A 71 -13.83 2.42 -2.77
CA MET A 71 -14.23 2.68 -1.38
C MET A 71 -15.72 3.00 -1.25
N THR A 72 -16.29 3.74 -2.21
CA THR A 72 -17.71 4.17 -2.19
C THR A 72 -18.66 3.03 -2.55
N GLN A 73 -18.19 2.00 -3.25
CA GLN A 73 -18.99 0.82 -3.59
C GLN A 73 -19.50 0.12 -2.31
N SER A 74 -20.76 -0.29 -2.32
CA SER A 74 -21.36 -1.00 -1.19
C SER A 74 -20.78 -2.40 -1.04
N GLY A 75 -20.53 -2.80 0.21
CA GLY A 75 -20.01 -4.13 0.55
C GLY A 75 -18.53 -4.36 0.25
N MET A 76 -18.12 -5.62 0.36
CA MET A 76 -16.78 -6.07 0.01
C MET A 76 -16.62 -6.12 -1.51
N LEU A 77 -15.43 -5.73 -1.98
CA LEU A 77 -15.09 -5.77 -3.39
C LEU A 77 -14.74 -7.20 -3.78
N ASP A 78 -15.34 -7.70 -4.85
CA ASP A 78 -14.95 -8.96 -5.47
C ASP A 78 -13.87 -8.68 -6.54
N PRO A 79 -12.66 -9.26 -6.41
CA PRO A 79 -11.62 -9.14 -7.42
C PRO A 79 -12.06 -9.59 -8.82
N ALA A 80 -13.09 -10.42 -8.93
CA ALA A 80 -13.61 -10.93 -10.20
C ALA A 80 -14.62 -10.00 -10.88
N LEU A 81 -15.29 -9.13 -10.12
CA LEU A 81 -16.38 -8.28 -10.63
C LEU A 81 -15.91 -6.87 -11.00
N GLY A 82 -14.76 -6.38 -10.52
CA GLY A 82 -14.23 -5.09 -10.97
C GLY A 82 -15.09 -3.87 -10.59
N ILE A 83 -14.85 -2.74 -11.27
CA ILE A 83 -15.57 -1.46 -11.12
C ILE A 83 -16.62 -1.25 -12.21
N PRO A 84 -17.58 -0.32 -12.03
CA PRO A 84 -18.49 0.09 -13.09
C PRO A 84 -17.69 0.57 -14.31
N SER A 85 -17.96 -0.05 -15.47
CA SER A 85 -17.35 0.35 -16.74
C SER A 85 -18.24 1.33 -17.48
N GLU A 86 -17.63 2.39 -18.04
CA GLU A 86 -18.29 3.33 -18.95
C GLU A 86 -18.70 2.64 -20.27
N PHE A 87 -18.07 1.51 -20.62
CA PHE A 87 -18.28 0.78 -21.86
C PHE A 87 -19.23 -0.41 -21.73
N ALA A 88 -19.68 -0.73 -20.52
CA ALA A 88 -20.61 -1.83 -20.25
C ALA A 88 -21.89 -1.33 -19.54
N GLU A 89 -22.34 -0.12 -19.86
CA GLU A 89 -23.58 0.47 -19.31
C GLU A 89 -23.58 0.52 -17.76
N GLY A 90 -22.41 0.74 -17.15
CA GLY A 90 -22.26 0.78 -15.70
C GLY A 90 -22.20 -0.59 -15.01
N ARG A 91 -22.16 -1.71 -15.75
CA ARG A 91 -21.89 -3.03 -15.17
C ARG A 91 -20.48 -3.10 -14.57
N LEU A 92 -20.37 -3.81 -13.45
CA LEU A 92 -19.10 -4.11 -12.78
C LEU A 92 -18.28 -5.03 -13.67
N THR A 93 -17.37 -4.44 -14.45
CA THR A 93 -16.54 -5.15 -15.45
C THR A 93 -15.17 -4.50 -15.67
N GLY A 94 -14.91 -3.36 -15.04
CA GLY A 94 -13.63 -2.65 -15.16
C GLY A 94 -12.60 -3.22 -14.20
N VAL A 95 -11.48 -3.70 -14.73
CA VAL A 95 -10.34 -4.18 -13.94
C VAL A 95 -9.08 -3.44 -14.34
N LEU A 96 -8.15 -3.24 -13.40
CA LEU A 96 -6.84 -2.71 -13.77
C LEU A 96 -6.15 -3.67 -14.75
N VAL A 97 -5.47 -3.12 -15.75
CA VAL A 97 -4.69 -3.92 -16.71
C VAL A 97 -3.56 -4.65 -15.98
N ASP A 98 -2.97 -4.00 -14.98
CA ASP A 98 -2.01 -4.62 -14.07
C ASP A 98 -2.77 -5.46 -13.01
N LYS A 99 -2.63 -6.78 -13.11
CA LYS A 99 -3.31 -7.74 -12.23
C LYS A 99 -2.74 -7.76 -10.83
N ASP A 100 -1.43 -7.62 -10.69
CA ASP A 100 -0.77 -7.66 -9.38
C ASP A 100 -1.19 -6.44 -8.57
N ASP A 101 -1.25 -5.27 -9.22
CA ASP A 101 -1.70 -4.02 -8.61
C ASP A 101 -3.22 -4.00 -8.35
N TRP A 102 -4.02 -4.69 -9.18
CA TRP A 102 -5.44 -4.92 -8.93
C TRP A 102 -5.69 -5.70 -7.64
N GLU A 103 -5.05 -6.86 -7.50
CA GLU A 103 -5.20 -7.72 -6.35
C GLU A 103 -4.69 -7.04 -5.06
N GLU A 104 -3.56 -6.33 -5.13
CA GLU A 104 -3.04 -5.52 -4.02
C GLU A 104 -4.07 -4.45 -3.62
N THR A 105 -4.62 -3.72 -4.59
CA THR A 105 -5.56 -2.62 -4.34
C THR A 105 -6.87 -3.12 -3.73
N VAL A 106 -7.47 -4.18 -4.30
CA VAL A 106 -8.71 -4.78 -3.79
C VAL A 106 -8.50 -5.36 -2.39
N GLY A 107 -7.42 -6.11 -2.19
CA GLY A 107 -7.09 -6.70 -0.88
C GLY A 107 -6.92 -5.63 0.19
N ARG A 108 -6.21 -4.54 -0.13
CA ARG A 108 -6.02 -3.39 0.76
C ARG A 108 -7.34 -2.69 1.08
N ILE A 109 -8.19 -2.39 0.09
CA ILE A 109 -9.46 -1.71 0.34
C ILE A 109 -10.42 -2.60 1.12
N ASN A 110 -10.48 -3.91 0.85
CA ASN A 110 -11.26 -4.85 1.65
C ASN A 110 -10.78 -4.92 3.10
N ALA A 111 -9.46 -4.90 3.33
CA ALA A 111 -8.90 -4.82 4.69
C ALA A 111 -9.30 -3.51 5.39
N MET A 112 -9.29 -2.37 4.67
CA MET A 112 -9.78 -1.09 5.20
C MET A 112 -11.29 -1.15 5.51
N LYS A 113 -12.12 -1.64 4.58
CA LYS A 113 -13.57 -1.79 4.80
C LYS A 113 -13.86 -2.73 5.97
N LYS A 114 -13.07 -3.78 6.18
CA LYS A 114 -13.19 -4.65 7.36
C LYS A 114 -12.82 -3.94 8.66
N ALA A 115 -11.79 -3.08 8.63
CA ALA A 115 -11.34 -2.33 9.80
C ALA A 115 -12.28 -1.17 10.18
N TYR A 116 -12.89 -0.51 9.20
CA TYR A 116 -13.71 0.70 9.39
C TYR A 116 -15.22 0.49 9.18
N GLY A 117 -15.64 -0.58 8.51
CA GLY A 117 -17.03 -0.93 8.19
C GLY A 117 -17.64 -1.99 9.11
N GLY A 118 -17.15 -2.10 10.35
CA GLY A 118 -17.82 -2.87 11.40
C GLY A 118 -19.02 -2.12 11.96
N GLY A 119 -20.17 -2.21 11.28
CA GLY A 119 -21.47 -1.65 11.69
C GLY A 119 -22.52 -1.80 10.60
#